data_AF-A0A2V8CKR2-F1
#
_entry.id   AF-A0A2V8CKR2-F1
#
_cell.length_a   1.000
_cell.length_b   1.000
_cell.length_c   1.000
_cell.angle_alpha   90.00
_cell.angle_beta   90.00
_cell.angle_gamma   90.00
#
_symmetry.space_group_name_H-M   'P 1'
#
loop_
_entity.id
_entity.type
_entity.pdbx_description
1 polymer ?
#
loop_
_entity_poly.entity_id
_entity_poly.type
_entity_poly.pdbx_seq_one_letter_code
_entity_poly.pdbx_strand_id
1 'polypeptide(L)'
;MKLIIKLLIAAAIANAAWRVGSAYLSHYRFKDAVEQLTQYRGERSDDQLRARILELASQYDIPIDEDQLTVRHDERNHTTVDTSYSRQLELFPGFKYPWEFTIHVDTYVAT
;
A
#
# COMPACT_ATOMS: atom_id res chain seq x y z
N MET A 1 -18.57 -36.02 12.37
CA MET A 1 -18.02 -34.90 13.17
C MET A 1 -16.62 -34.43 12.74
N LYS A 2 -15.58 -35.30 12.74
CA LYS A 2 -14.18 -34.88 12.49
C LYS A 2 -13.94 -34.19 11.14
N LEU A 3 -14.66 -34.61 10.09
CA LEU A 3 -14.55 -34.05 8.73
C LEU A 3 -15.10 -32.62 8.63
N ILE A 4 -16.24 -32.35 9.27
CA ILE A 4 -16.86 -31.01 9.31
C ILE A 4 -15.95 -30.04 10.06
N ILE A 5 -15.39 -30.45 11.20
CA ILE A 5 -14.46 -29.61 11.97
C ILE A 5 -13.21 -29.28 11.14
N LYS A 6 -12.64 -30.26 10.43
CA LYS A 6 -11.49 -30.03 9.53
C LYS A 6 -11.82 -29.07 8.39
N LEU A 7 -13.02 -29.18 7.80
CA LEU A 7 -13.46 -28.27 6.74
C LEU A 7 -13.69 -26.85 7.27
N LEU A 8 -14.26 -26.69 8.47
CA LEU A 8 -14.43 -25.38 9.09
C LEU A 8 -13.07 -24.70 9.37
N ILE A 9 -12.10 -25.46 9.88
CA ILE A 9 -10.74 -24.94 10.10
C ILE A 9 -10.09 -24.56 8.76
N ALA A 10 -10.20 -25.42 7.74
CA ALA A 10 -9.65 -25.14 6.42
C ALA A 10 -10.29 -23.89 5.79
N ALA A 11 -11.61 -23.73 5.90
CA ALA A 11 -12.33 -22.56 5.42
C ALA A 11 -11.93 -21.28 6.16
N ALA A 12 -11.73 -21.36 7.48
CA ALA A 12 -11.25 -20.23 8.28
C ALA A 12 -9.85 -19.79 7.84
N ILE A 13 -8.92 -20.73 7.66
CA ILE A 13 -7.56 -20.45 7.17
C ILE A 13 -7.60 -19.86 5.76
N ALA A 14 -8.42 -20.41 4.86
CA ALA A 14 -8.56 -19.88 3.50
C ALA A 14 -9.11 -18.44 3.49
N ASN A 15 -10.09 -18.14 4.35
CA ASN A 15 -10.63 -16.78 4.47
C ASN A 15 -9.61 -15.79 5.02
N ALA A 16 -8.87 -16.19 6.06
CA ALA A 16 -7.79 -15.39 6.64
C ALA A 16 -6.70 -15.11 5.59
N ALA A 17 -6.25 -16.15 4.88
CA ALA A 17 -5.26 -16.04 3.82
C ALA A 17 -5.74 -15.12 2.68
N TRP A 18 -7.02 -15.19 2.30
CA TRP A 18 -7.60 -14.30 1.29
C TRP A 18 -7.60 -12.83 1.72
N ARG A 19 -7.96 -12.55 2.98
CA ARG A 19 -7.95 -11.19 3.54
C ARG A 19 -6.53 -10.61 3.60
N VAL A 20 -5.58 -11.39 4.08
CA VAL A 20 -4.17 -10.97 4.14
C VAL A 20 -3.59 -10.80 2.73
N GLY A 21 -3.81 -11.78 1.86
CA GLY A 21 -3.31 -11.77 0.49
C GLY A 21 -3.86 -10.60 -0.34
N SER A 22 -5.16 -10.32 -0.22
CA SER A 22 -5.76 -9.15 -0.88
C SER A 22 -5.20 -7.82 -0.36
N ALA A 23 -4.96 -7.69 0.95
CA ALA A 23 -4.34 -6.49 1.50
C ALA A 23 -2.90 -6.28 0.98
N TYR A 24 -2.10 -7.35 0.92
CA TYR A 24 -0.76 -7.30 0.32
C TYR A 24 -0.82 -6.96 -1.17
N LEU A 25 -1.79 -7.50 -1.92
CA LEU A 25 -1.96 -7.20 -3.34
C LEU A 25 -2.27 -5.71 -3.56
N SER A 26 -3.18 -5.12 -2.77
CA SER A 26 -3.46 -3.68 -2.84
C SER A 26 -2.23 -2.84 -2.53
N HIS A 27 -1.44 -3.23 -1.51
CA HIS A 27 -0.19 -2.57 -1.16
C HIS A 27 0.83 -2.60 -2.32
N TYR A 28 1.02 -3.76 -2.94
CA TYR A 28 1.93 -3.89 -4.07
C TYR A 28 1.48 -3.07 -5.27
N ARG A 29 0.18 -3.08 -5.60
CA ARG A 29 -0.38 -2.27 -6.70
C ARG A 29 -0.25 -0.78 -6.45
N PHE A 30 -0.45 -0.35 -5.20
CA PHE A 30 -0.24 1.04 -4.82
C PHE A 30 1.23 1.44 -4.98
N LYS A 31 2.17 0.63 -4.45
CA LYS A 31 3.60 0.88 -4.62
C LYS A 31 4.00 1.00 -6.09
N ASP A 32 3.57 0.04 -6.92
CA ASP A 32 3.84 0.01 -8.36
C ASP A 32 3.27 1.24 -9.09
N ALA A 33 2.04 1.65 -8.74
CA ALA A 33 1.42 2.85 -9.29
C ALA A 33 2.14 4.14 -8.86
N VAL A 34 2.63 4.21 -7.62
CA VAL A 34 3.45 5.33 -7.14
C VAL A 34 4.77 5.37 -7.91
N GLU A 35 5.46 4.24 -8.06
CA GLU A 35 6.71 4.14 -8.81
C GLU A 35 6.54 4.57 -10.27
N GLN A 36 5.48 4.12 -10.94
CA GLN A 36 5.16 4.55 -12.30
C GLN A 36 4.86 6.05 -12.37
N LEU A 37 4.10 6.60 -11.40
CA LEU A 37 3.78 8.02 -11.35
C LEU A 37 5.03 8.88 -11.15
N THR A 38 5.96 8.44 -10.30
CA THR A 38 7.20 9.17 -10.00
C THR A 38 8.22 9.05 -11.13
N GLN A 39 8.29 7.90 -11.80
CA GLN A 39 9.14 7.70 -12.97
C GLN A 39 8.66 8.53 -14.18
N TYR A 40 7.34 8.63 -14.41
CA TYR A 40 6.74 9.43 -15.49
C TYR A 40 6.15 10.76 -14.98
N ARG A 41 6.86 11.38 -14.03
CA ARG A 41 6.45 12.64 -13.41
C ARG A 41 6.28 13.77 -14.43
N GLY A 42 7.18 13.89 -15.41
CA GLY A 42 7.25 15.05 -16.31
C GLY A 42 7.57 16.33 -15.51
N GLU A 43 6.84 17.40 -15.79
CA GLU A 43 7.00 18.72 -15.12
C GLU A 43 6.16 18.89 -13.84
N ARG A 44 5.58 17.80 -13.31
CA ARG A 44 4.71 17.90 -12.13
C ARG A 44 5.49 18.26 -10.88
N SER A 45 4.96 19.21 -10.10
CA SER A 45 5.54 19.60 -8.81
C SER A 45 5.30 18.55 -7.71
N ASP A 46 6.07 18.64 -6.62
CA ASP A 46 5.84 17.88 -5.37
C ASP A 46 4.36 17.94 -4.93
N ASP A 47 3.77 19.15 -4.95
CA ASP A 47 2.35 19.48 -4.83
C ASP A 47 1.41 18.49 -5.53
N GLN A 48 1.59 18.43 -6.84
CA GLN A 48 0.73 17.68 -7.75
C GLN A 48 0.90 16.18 -7.59
N LEU A 49 2.12 15.73 -7.28
CA LEU A 49 2.39 14.32 -7.04
C LEU A 49 1.83 13.86 -5.71
N ARG A 50 1.95 14.65 -4.65
CA ARG A 50 1.33 14.34 -3.35
C ARG A 50 -0.17 14.13 -3.53
N ALA A 51 -0.85 15.07 -4.18
CA ALA A 51 -2.28 14.96 -4.46
C ALA A 51 -2.62 13.69 -5.26
N ARG A 52 -1.83 13.38 -6.30
CA ARG A 52 -2.06 12.19 -7.13
C ARG A 52 -1.76 10.88 -6.39
N ILE A 53 -0.76 10.84 -5.51
CA ILE A 53 -0.45 9.69 -4.66
C ILE A 53 -1.58 9.45 -3.66
N LEU A 54 -2.15 10.50 -3.05
CA LEU A 54 -3.32 10.38 -2.16
C LEU A 54 -4.56 9.87 -2.91
N GLU A 55 -4.74 10.28 -4.16
CA GLU A 55 -5.80 9.75 -5.01
C GLU A 55 -5.60 8.25 -5.30
N LEU A 56 -4.36 7.83 -5.61
CA LEU A 56 -4.02 6.41 -5.79
C LEU A 56 -4.21 5.62 -4.49
N ALA A 57 -3.86 6.20 -3.34
CA ALA A 57 -4.09 5.58 -2.03
C ALA A 57 -5.57 5.30 -1.83
N SER A 58 -6.43 6.29 -2.13
CA SER A 58 -7.89 6.13 -2.10
C SER A 58 -8.39 5.05 -3.07
N GLN A 59 -7.86 4.99 -4.30
CA GLN A 59 -8.25 3.99 -5.30
C GLN A 59 -7.90 2.54 -4.89
N TYR A 60 -6.79 2.35 -4.17
CA TYR A 60 -6.35 1.05 -3.69
C TYR A 60 -6.76 0.75 -2.23
N ASP A 61 -7.66 1.57 -1.66
CA ASP A 61 -8.19 1.45 -0.29
C ASP A 61 -7.07 1.53 0.77
N ILE A 62 -6.01 2.28 0.50
CA ILE A 62 -4.85 2.43 1.37
C ILE A 62 -5.12 3.58 2.35
N PRO A 63 -5.14 3.31 3.68
CA PRO A 63 -5.43 4.33 4.69
C PRO A 63 -4.17 5.15 5.01
N ILE A 64 -3.76 6.01 4.06
CA ILE A 64 -2.67 6.97 4.24
C ILE A 64 -3.26 8.37 4.35
N ASP A 65 -2.85 9.09 5.38
CA ASP A 65 -3.15 10.51 5.56
C ASP A 65 -2.04 11.39 4.95
N GLU A 66 -2.36 12.65 4.65
CA GLU A 66 -1.43 13.59 3.99
C GLU A 66 -0.16 13.84 4.83
N ASP A 67 -0.27 13.82 6.15
CA ASP A 67 0.84 13.99 7.10
C ASP A 67 1.81 12.80 7.13
N GLN A 68 1.36 11.61 6.70
CA GLN A 68 2.15 10.38 6.60
C GLN A 68 2.85 10.23 5.24
N LEU A 69 2.66 11.18 4.32
CA LEU A 69 3.20 11.14 2.98
C LEU A 69 4.26 12.23 2.78
N THR A 70 5.52 11.81 2.65
CA THR A 70 6.62 12.70 2.29
C THR A 70 6.99 12.48 0.83
N VAL A 71 6.90 13.55 0.03
CA VAL A 71 7.37 13.58 -1.35
C VAL A 71 8.46 14.64 -1.43
N ARG A 72 9.64 14.27 -1.94
CA ARG A 72 10.77 15.18 -2.12
C ARG A 72 11.40 15.01 -3.50
N HIS A 73 11.77 16.13 -4.10
CA HIS A 73 12.65 16.19 -5.26
C HIS A 73 14.08 16.43 -4.81
N ASP A 74 15.03 15.68 -5.38
CA ASP A 74 16.45 15.95 -5.24
C ASP A 74 16.96 16.69 -6.51
N GLU A 75 18.00 17.50 -6.34
CA GLU A 75 18.73 18.21 -7.40
C GLU A 75 19.31 17.25 -8.46
N ARG A 76 19.40 15.96 -8.15
CA ARG A 76 19.87 14.90 -9.06
C ARG A 76 18.80 14.30 -9.98
N ASN A 77 17.61 14.91 -10.09
CA ASN A 77 16.43 14.34 -10.76
C ASN A 77 15.91 13.05 -10.09
N HIS A 78 16.10 12.91 -8.78
CA HIS A 78 15.51 11.81 -8.03
C HIS A 78 14.19 12.25 -7.40
N THR A 79 13.24 11.32 -7.43
CA THR A 79 11.99 11.43 -6.69
C THR A 79 12.04 10.45 -5.54
N THR A 80 11.97 10.95 -4.31
CA THR A 80 11.80 10.10 -3.14
C THR A 80 10.37 10.25 -2.61
N VAL A 81 9.68 9.12 -2.49
CA VAL A 81 8.38 9.02 -1.83
C VAL A 81 8.52 8.08 -0.64
N ASP A 82 8.26 8.63 0.54
CA ASP A 82 8.26 7.90 1.81
C ASP A 82 6.86 7.95 2.40
N THR A 83 6.31 6.78 2.72
CA THR A 83 5.06 6.68 3.47
C THR A 83 5.03 5.44 4.34
N SER A 84 4.43 5.59 5.52
CA SER A 84 4.18 4.49 6.44
C SER A 84 2.74 4.58 6.95
N TYR A 85 2.04 3.45 6.96
CA TYR A 85 0.67 3.38 7.45
C TYR A 85 0.42 2.04 8.14
N SER A 86 -0.57 2.03 9.03
CA SER A 86 -1.02 0.80 9.70
C SER A 86 -2.41 0.43 9.22
N ARG A 87 -2.62 -0.84 8.85
CA ARG A 87 -3.93 -1.38 8.49
C ARG A 87 -4.34 -2.44 9.49
N GLN A 88 -5.54 -2.31 10.05
CA GLN A 88 -6.11 -3.35 10.89
C GLN A 88 -6.56 -4.53 10.02
N LEU A 89 -5.81 -5.63 10.08
CA LEU A 89 -6.17 -6.87 9.41
C LEU A 89 -6.85 -7.81 10.40
N GLU A 90 -8.06 -8.23 10.06
CA GLU A 90 -8.76 -9.28 10.80
C GLU A 90 -8.21 -10.64 10.34
N LEU A 91 -7.27 -11.18 11.12
CA LEU A 91 -6.61 -12.46 10.84
C LEU A 91 -7.50 -13.66 11.20
N PHE A 92 -8.29 -13.50 12.27
CA PHE A 92 -9.28 -14.46 12.73
C PHE A 92 -10.52 -13.73 13.23
N PRO A 93 -11.71 -14.37 13.26
CA PRO A 93 -12.91 -13.75 13.78
C PRO A 93 -12.68 -13.17 15.19
N GLY A 94 -12.75 -11.84 15.31
CA GLY A 94 -12.52 -11.13 16.58
C GLY A 94 -11.05 -10.83 16.93
N PHE A 95 -10.07 -11.24 16.11
CA PHE A 95 -8.66 -10.90 16.29
C PHE A 95 -8.17 -9.97 15.18
N LYS A 96 -8.08 -8.67 15.51
CA LYS A 96 -7.54 -7.62 14.64
C LYS A 96 -6.08 -7.36 15.01
N TYR A 97 -5.19 -7.43 14.03
CA TYR A 97 -3.79 -7.11 14.21
C TYR A 97 -3.44 -5.85 13.39
N PRO A 98 -2.85 -4.81 14.00
CA PRO A 98 -2.35 -3.65 13.25
C PRO A 98 -1.11 -4.09 12.47
N TRP A 99 -1.26 -4.19 11.15
CA TRP A 99 -0.15 -4.52 10.26
C TRP A 99 0.44 -3.23 9.71
N GLU A 100 1.71 -2.98 10.03
CA GLU A 100 2.43 -1.81 9.53
C GLU A 100 2.98 -2.11 8.13
N PHE A 101 2.75 -1.18 7.22
CA PHE A 101 3.25 -1.19 5.86
C PHE A 101 4.09 0.06 5.66
N THR A 102 5.35 -0.14 5.24
CA THR A 102 6.26 0.94 4.90
C THR A 102 6.54 0.88 3.40
N ILE A 103 6.45 2.03 2.74
CA ILE A 103 6.73 2.19 1.32
C ILE A 103 7.83 3.23 1.20
N HIS A 104 8.90 2.80 0.57
CA HIS A 104 10.00 3.64 0.14
C HIS A 104 10.15 3.45 -1.37
N VAL A 105 9.99 4.54 -2.12
CA VAL A 105 10.14 4.56 -3.57
C VAL A 105 11.15 5.65 -3.90
N ASP A 106 12.26 5.25 -4.51
CA ASP A 106 13.25 6.15 -5.10
C ASP A 106 13.29 5.87 -6.60
N THR A 107 12.86 6.84 -7.40
CA THR A 107 12.89 6.73 -8.86
C THR A 107 13.72 7.83 -9.45
N TYR A 108 14.63 7.43 -10.34
CA TYR A 108 15.34 8.34 -11.23
C TYR A 108 14.41 8.82 -12.35
N VAL A 109 14.33 10.14 -12.52
CA VAL A 109 13.62 10.76 -13.64
C VAL A 109 14.62 10.98 -14.77
N ALA A 110 14.55 10.12 -15.78
CA ALA A 110 15.27 10.33 -17.03
C ALA A 110 14.55 11.44 -17.82
N THR A 111 15.04 12.68 -17.67
CA THR A 111 14.69 13.83 -18.52
C THR A 111 14.92 13.54 -20.00
#